data_AF-A0A7K0LEE1-F1
#
_entry.id   AF-A0A7K0LEE1-F1
#
_cell.length_a   1.000
_cell.length_b   1.000
_cell.length_c   1.000
_cell.angle_alpha   90.00
_cell.angle_beta   90.00
_cell.angle_gamma   90.00
#
_symmetry.space_group_name_H-M   'P 1'
#
loop_
_entity.id
_entity.type
_entity.pdbx_description
1 polymer ?
#
loop_
_entity_poly.entity_id
_entity_poly.type
_entity_poly.pdbx_seq_one_letter_code
_entity_poly.pdbx_strand_id
1 'polypeptide(L)'
;MKNREKVVAPLGNRVLIFNTDADAFHGHPDPLTSPLTDARRSLALYYFTVEDAPTIRSTEYRARPDDGARGVLIWLDKIVVRVYDRTKRRLHLSDEVGSKILKVADRVMHPRGK
;
A
#
# COMPACT_ATOMS: atom_id res chain seq x y z
N MET A 1 10.98 -11.85 4.91
CA MET A 1 11.78 -10.68 5.35
C MET A 1 13.05 -11.23 5.96
N LYS A 2 14.25 -10.80 5.53
CA LYS A 2 15.52 -11.39 6.00
C LYS A 2 15.73 -11.16 7.50
N ASN A 3 15.19 -10.05 8.03
CA ASN A 3 15.09 -9.75 9.46
C ASN A 3 13.62 -9.43 9.77
N ARG A 4 12.99 -10.24 10.63
CA ARG A 4 11.63 -10.03 11.12
C ARG A 4 11.74 -9.67 12.60
N GLU A 5 11.58 -8.39 12.92
CA GLU A 5 11.73 -7.89 14.29
C GLU A 5 10.65 -8.47 15.23
N LYS A 6 9.39 -8.51 14.76
CA LYS A 6 8.27 -9.00 15.58
C LYS A 6 7.18 -9.66 14.74
N VAL A 7 6.53 -10.66 15.33
CA VAL A 7 5.23 -11.19 14.91
C VAL A 7 4.24 -10.93 16.03
N VAL A 8 3.07 -10.39 15.68
CA VAL A 8 2.01 -10.09 16.63
C VAL A 8 0.74 -10.80 16.20
N ALA A 9 0.22 -11.69 17.04
CA ALA A 9 -1.04 -12.38 16.79
C ALA A 9 -2.23 -11.41 16.91
N PRO A 10 -3.25 -11.49 16.03
CA PRO A 10 -4.42 -10.61 16.01
C PRO A 10 -5.46 -11.05 17.05
N LEU A 11 -5.12 -10.95 18.34
CA LEU A 11 -6.05 -11.30 19.42
C LEU A 11 -7.10 -10.21 19.62
N GLY A 12 -8.31 -10.61 20.03
CA GLY A 12 -9.37 -9.65 20.39
C GLY A 12 -8.89 -8.66 21.43
N ASN A 13 -9.28 -7.38 21.26
CA ASN A 13 -8.90 -6.27 22.13
C ASN A 13 -7.37 -6.01 22.26
N ARG A 14 -6.56 -6.51 21.31
CA ARG A 14 -5.14 -6.17 21.21
C ARG A 14 -4.91 -5.05 20.21
N VAL A 15 -4.21 -4.00 20.63
CA VAL A 15 -3.75 -2.91 19.76
C VAL A 15 -2.24 -3.02 19.52
N LEU A 16 -1.81 -2.71 18.30
CA LEU A 16 -0.40 -2.53 17.94
C LEU A 16 -0.22 -1.07 17.49
N ILE A 17 0.67 -0.34 18.16
CA ILE A 17 0.97 1.06 17.87
C ILE A 17 2.45 1.15 17.55
N PHE A 18 2.79 1.82 16.45
CA PHE A 18 4.15 2.09 16.02
C PHE A 18 4.20 3.37 15.18
N ASN A 19 5.36 4.01 15.11
CA ASN A 19 5.57 5.18 14.26
C ASN A 19 5.69 4.76 12.79
N THR A 20 5.15 5.58 11.90
CA THR A 20 5.25 5.38 10.44
C THR A 20 6.54 5.96 9.90
N ASP A 21 7.67 5.44 10.36
CA ASP A 21 9.01 5.84 9.90
C ASP A 21 9.37 5.22 8.55
N ALA A 22 10.43 5.72 7.91
CA ALA A 22 10.86 5.31 6.58
C ALA A 22 11.29 3.82 6.50
N ASP A 23 11.55 3.19 7.64
CA ASP A 23 11.96 1.79 7.80
C ASP A 23 10.94 0.95 8.59
N ALA A 24 9.75 1.49 8.87
CA ALA A 24 8.65 0.79 9.55
C ALA A 24 7.94 -0.23 8.63
N PHE A 25 8.71 -1.12 7.99
CA PHE A 25 8.19 -2.16 7.11
C PHE A 25 7.35 -3.16 7.88
N HIS A 26 6.08 -3.25 7.51
CA HIS A 26 5.12 -4.18 8.10
C HIS A 26 4.21 -4.75 7.01
N GLY A 27 3.55 -5.87 7.31
CA GLY A 27 2.63 -6.49 6.37
C GLY A 27 2.18 -7.86 6.83
N HIS A 28 1.25 -8.42 6.06
CA HIS A 28 0.78 -9.79 6.21
C HIS A 28 1.39 -10.62 5.07
N PRO A 29 2.51 -11.33 5.30
CA PRO A 29 3.31 -11.90 4.22
C PRO A 29 2.59 -13.01 3.45
N ASP A 30 1.78 -13.80 4.15
CA ASP A 30 1.08 -14.96 3.60
C ASP A 30 -0.42 -14.68 3.55
N PRO A 31 -1.21 -15.37 2.72
CA PRO A 31 -2.66 -15.18 2.72
C PRO A 31 -3.29 -15.39 4.10
N LEU A 32 -4.40 -14.70 4.39
CA LEU A 32 -5.14 -14.92 5.64
C LEU A 32 -5.74 -16.32 5.65
N THR A 33 -5.46 -17.10 6.70
CA THR A 33 -5.96 -18.46 6.90
C THR A 33 -7.17 -18.47 7.85
N SER A 34 -8.06 -17.48 7.74
CA SER A 34 -9.23 -17.43 8.62
C SER A 34 -10.20 -18.56 8.27
N PRO A 35 -10.89 -19.19 9.24
CA PRO A 35 -11.91 -20.20 8.95
C PRO A 35 -13.02 -19.66 8.02
N LEU A 36 -13.70 -20.52 7.26
CA LEU A 36 -14.80 -20.06 6.39
C LEU A 36 -15.94 -19.37 7.16
N THR A 37 -16.11 -19.72 8.43
CA THR A 37 -17.17 -19.21 9.30
C THR A 37 -16.79 -17.92 10.03
N ASP A 38 -15.53 -17.48 9.96
CA ASP A 38 -15.06 -16.31 10.71
C ASP A 38 -14.01 -15.51 9.94
N ALA A 39 -14.11 -14.18 10.01
CA ALA A 39 -13.20 -13.28 9.32
C ALA A 39 -12.34 -12.51 10.33
N ARG A 40 -11.05 -12.31 10.00
CA ARG A 40 -10.21 -11.37 10.76
C ARG A 40 -10.77 -9.94 10.63
N ARG A 41 -11.39 -9.44 11.70
CA ARG A 41 -11.88 -8.05 11.80
C ARG A 41 -10.84 -7.19 12.51
N SER A 42 -10.46 -6.07 11.90
CA SER A 42 -9.47 -5.14 12.45
C SER A 42 -9.76 -3.70 12.06
N LEU A 43 -9.34 -2.76 12.89
CA LEU A 43 -9.33 -1.32 12.61
C LEU A 43 -7.88 -0.85 12.49
N ALA A 44 -7.58 -0.06 11.46
CA ALA A 44 -6.30 0.60 11.28
C ALA A 44 -6.51 2.11 11.28
N LEU A 45 -5.72 2.82 12.09
CA LEU A 45 -5.82 4.27 12.29
C LEU A 45 -4.45 4.90 12.07
N TYR A 46 -4.45 6.13 11.55
CA TYR A 46 -3.26 6.93 11.36
C TYR A 46 -3.46 8.27 12.07
N TYR A 47 -2.55 8.61 12.98
CA TYR A 47 -2.54 9.87 13.70
C TYR A 47 -1.46 10.76 13.07
N PHE A 48 -1.88 11.83 12.42
CA PHE A 48 -0.96 12.73 11.72
C PHE A 48 -0.55 13.88 12.64
N THR A 49 0.72 14.26 12.54
CA THR A 49 1.24 15.51 13.10
C THR A 49 1.23 16.57 12.01
N VAL A 50 0.85 17.80 12.36
CA VAL A 50 0.93 18.93 11.44
C VAL A 50 2.38 19.37 11.35
N GLU A 51 2.91 19.40 10.13
CA GLU A 51 4.28 19.83 9.82
C GLU A 51 4.23 21.00 8.83
N ASP A 52 5.07 22.01 9.02
CA ASP A 52 5.11 23.19 8.12
C ASP A 52 5.63 22.83 6.72
N ALA A 53 6.57 21.88 6.65
CA ALA A 53 7.22 21.45 5.42
C ALA A 53 7.40 19.91 5.42
N PRO A 54 6.31 19.14 5.27
CA PRO A 54 6.37 17.69 5.35
C PRO A 54 7.19 17.10 4.21
N THR A 55 7.95 16.05 4.51
CA THR A 55 8.71 15.34 3.48
C THR A 55 7.79 14.43 2.67
N ILE A 56 7.47 14.83 1.44
CA ILE A 56 6.61 14.04 0.55
C ILE A 56 7.40 12.90 -0.11
N ARG A 57 6.98 11.65 0.13
CA ARG A 57 7.56 10.45 -0.48
C ARG A 57 6.46 9.54 -1.01
N SER A 58 6.72 8.88 -2.13
CA SER A 58 5.88 7.76 -2.60
C SER A 58 6.02 6.57 -1.66
N THR A 59 5.01 5.71 -1.61
CA THR A 59 5.04 4.46 -0.83
C THR A 59 6.28 3.61 -1.15
N GLU A 60 6.97 3.17 -0.10
CA GLU A 60 8.14 2.31 -0.20
C GLU A 60 7.77 0.87 0.16
N TYR A 61 7.34 0.09 -0.83
CA TYR A 61 7.14 -1.36 -0.68
C TYR A 61 8.36 -2.13 -1.20
N ARG A 62 8.55 -3.33 -0.67
CA ARG A 62 9.71 -4.18 -0.96
C ARG A 62 9.28 -5.62 -1.15
N ALA A 63 9.91 -6.28 -2.12
CA ALA A 63 9.80 -7.71 -2.29
C ALA A 63 10.34 -8.44 -1.05
N ARG A 64 9.72 -9.56 -0.71
CA ARG A 64 10.24 -10.49 0.29
C ARG A 64 11.46 -11.20 -0.29
N PRO A 65 12.40 -11.66 0.55
CA PRO A 65 13.53 -12.48 0.10
C PRO A 65 13.10 -13.69 -0.73
N ASP A 66 11.92 -14.23 -0.45
CA ASP A 66 11.41 -15.46 -1.05
C ASP A 66 10.51 -15.22 -2.28
N ASP A 67 10.35 -13.97 -2.74
CA ASP A 67 9.54 -13.66 -3.92
C ASP A 67 10.25 -14.01 -5.26
N GLY A 68 11.53 -14.39 -5.21
CA GLY A 68 12.30 -14.83 -6.38
C GLY A 68 12.28 -13.79 -7.52
N ALA A 69 12.03 -14.27 -8.75
CA ALA A 69 11.99 -13.40 -9.94
C ALA A 69 10.89 -12.32 -9.88
N ARG A 70 9.80 -12.54 -9.11
CA ARG A 70 8.76 -11.51 -8.93
C ARG A 70 9.30 -10.26 -8.24
N GLY A 71 10.38 -10.37 -7.48
CA GLY A 71 11.05 -9.23 -6.87
C GLY A 71 11.48 -8.16 -7.88
N VAL A 72 11.86 -8.56 -9.10
CA VAL A 72 12.22 -7.63 -10.18
C VAL A 72 10.98 -6.87 -10.68
N LEU A 73 9.85 -7.56 -10.86
CA LEU A 73 8.59 -6.94 -11.26
C LEU A 73 8.10 -5.94 -10.21
N ILE A 74 8.18 -6.29 -8.93
CA ILE A 74 7.84 -5.41 -7.81
C ILE A 74 8.73 -4.16 -7.80
N TRP A 75 10.03 -4.33 -8.08
CA TRP A 75 10.96 -3.20 -8.16
C TRP A 75 10.67 -2.28 -9.35
N LEU A 76 10.39 -2.85 -10.53
CA LEU A 76 10.01 -2.09 -11.72
C LEU A 76 8.72 -1.29 -11.50
N ASP A 77 7.69 -1.96 -10.97
CA ASP A 77 6.41 -1.34 -10.59
C ASP A 77 6.65 -0.15 -9.65
N LYS A 78 7.50 -0.31 -8.63
CA LYS A 78 7.85 0.78 -7.73
C LYS A 78 8.52 1.96 -8.41
N ILE A 79 9.37 1.71 -9.40
CA ILE A 79 9.97 2.79 -10.20
C ILE A 79 8.90 3.52 -10.99
N VAL A 80 7.97 2.79 -11.63
CA VAL A 80 6.86 3.39 -12.37
C VAL A 80 6.03 4.28 -11.46
N VAL A 81 5.65 3.80 -10.27
CA VAL A 81 4.89 4.59 -9.29
C VAL A 81 5.64 5.85 -8.87
N ARG A 82 6.95 5.76 -8.60
CA ARG A 82 7.79 6.93 -8.26
C ARG A 82 7.86 7.96 -9.38
N VAL A 83 8.02 7.51 -10.62
CA VAL A 83 8.09 8.38 -11.80
C VAL A 83 6.74 9.06 -12.02
N TYR A 84 5.65 8.30 -11.91
CA TYR A 84 4.28 8.82 -11.98
C TYR A 84 4.05 9.92 -10.94
N ASP A 85 4.35 9.63 -9.68
CA ASP A 85 4.19 10.54 -8.55
C ASP A 85 5.03 11.82 -8.72
N ARG A 86 6.30 11.68 -9.14
CA ARG A 86 7.17 12.82 -9.45
C ARG A 86 6.62 13.68 -10.59
N THR A 87 6.16 13.05 -11.66
CA THR A 87 5.65 13.73 -12.86
C THR A 87 4.36 14.47 -12.55
N LYS A 88 3.42 13.80 -11.89
CA LYS A 88 2.15 14.38 -11.44
C LYS A 88 2.38 15.63 -10.59
N ARG A 89 3.29 15.56 -9.62
CA ARG A 89 3.65 16.71 -8.78
C ARG A 89 4.32 17.85 -9.54
N ARG A 90 5.18 17.55 -10.51
CA ARG A 90 5.85 18.59 -11.32
C ARG A 90 4.91 19.29 -12.29
N LEU A 91 3.97 18.54 -12.87
CA LEU A 91 3.04 19.05 -13.87
C LEU A 91 1.72 19.56 -13.28
N HIS A 92 1.54 19.46 -11.96
CA HIS A 92 0.33 19.90 -11.24
C HIS A 92 -0.95 19.28 -11.82
N LEU A 93 -0.87 18.03 -12.29
CA LEU A 93 -2.02 17.33 -12.86
C LEU A 93 -3.06 17.10 -11.76
N SER A 94 -4.29 17.58 -11.98
CA SER A 94 -5.35 17.44 -10.98
C SER A 94 -5.85 16.00 -10.88
N ASP A 95 -6.18 15.59 -9.65
CA ASP A 95 -6.77 14.28 -9.35
C ASP A 95 -8.11 14.08 -10.06
N GLU A 96 -8.77 15.18 -10.40
CA GLU A 96 -10.03 15.17 -11.13
C GLU A 96 -9.87 14.64 -12.56
N VAL A 97 -8.80 15.05 -13.26
CA VAL A 97 -8.50 14.55 -14.62
C VAL A 97 -8.14 13.07 -14.55
N GLY A 98 -7.29 12.68 -13.60
CA GLY A 98 -6.95 11.27 -13.38
C GLY A 98 -8.19 10.41 -13.09
N SER A 99 -9.09 10.90 -12.24
CA SER A 99 -10.34 10.23 -11.90
C SER A 99 -11.28 10.09 -13.10
N LYS A 100 -11.36 11.10 -13.98
CA LYS A 100 -12.18 11.04 -15.20
C LYS A 100 -11.65 9.97 -16.15
N ILE A 101 -10.33 9.92 -16.37
CA ILE A 101 -9.69 8.89 -17.22
C ILE A 101 -9.93 7.49 -16.66
N LEU A 102 -9.71 7.29 -15.34
CA LEU A 102 -9.94 6.00 -14.69
C LEU A 102 -11.39 5.53 -14.81
N LYS A 103 -12.37 6.43 -14.64
CA LYS A 103 -13.79 6.09 -14.83
C LYS A 103 -14.13 5.66 -16.25
N VAL A 104 -13.48 6.26 -17.25
CA VAL A 104 -13.65 5.87 -18.66
C VAL A 104 -13.03 4.49 -18.90
N ALA A 105 -11.79 4.28 -18.44
CA ALA A 105 -11.10 3.00 -18.57
C ALA A 105 -11.86 1.86 -17.87
N ASP A 106 -12.34 2.09 -16.64
CA ASP A 106 -13.13 1.11 -15.88
C ASP A 106 -14.43 0.72 -16.60
N ARG A 107 -15.14 1.70 -17.19
CA ARG A 107 -16.36 1.42 -17.97
C ARG A 107 -16.09 0.56 -19.20
N VAL A 108 -14.90 0.69 -19.80
CA VAL A 108 -14.48 -0.09 -20.97
C VAL A 108 -14.02 -1.49 -20.57
N MET A 109 -13.28 -1.62 -19.45
CA MET A 109 -12.76 -2.91 -18.98
C MET A 109 -13.80 -3.75 -18.23
N HIS A 110 -14.72 -3.11 -17.52
CA HIS A 110 -15.82 -3.73 -16.80
C HIS A 110 -17.15 -3.15 -17.29
N PRO A 111 -17.58 -3.48 -18.52
CA PRO A 111 -18.90 -3.09 -18.98
C PRO A 111 -19.92 -3.70 -18.02
N ARG A 112 -20.68 -2.84 -17.32
CA ARG A 112 -21.80 -3.31 -16.49
C ARG A 112 -22.77 -4.03 -17.41
N GLY A 113 -22.85 -5.35 -17.27
CA GLY A 113 -23.92 -6.15 -17.85
C GLY A 113 -25.26 -5.59 -17.39
N LYS A 114 -26.24 -5.59 -18.30
CA LYS A 114 -27.64 -5.41 -17.91
C LYS A 114 -28.09 -6.54 -17.00
#